data_AF-A0A5N9D067-F1
#
_entry.id   AF-A0A5N9D067-F1
#
_cell.length_a   1.000
_cell.length_b   1.000
_cell.length_c   1.000
_cell.angle_alpha   90.00
_cell.angle_beta   90.00
_cell.angle_gamma   90.00
#
_symmetry.space_group_name_H-M   'P 1'
#
loop_
_entity.id
_entity.type
_entity.pdbx_description
1 polymer ?
#
loop_
_entity_poly.entity_id
_entity_poly.type
_entity_poly.pdbx_seq_one_letter_code
_entity_poly.pdbx_strand_id
1 'polypeptide(L)'
;MTTSETIPIAPEISGQEETLAPLDLRSLFVAGVHFGHPSKRWNPKMAEYIFGKRSRAHIIDLSKTVTMLKTAKDFVEEIVSKGGECLMVGTKAQAQGAIKEQADKVGAMYINQRWLGGMMTNFQTIQARIERLVYLEDAFAKDTIVAQTKRESLMLAAEVERLNKFFGGIKEMEKLPQVLFIVDIEKE
;
A
#
# COMPACT_ATOMS: atom_id res chain seq x y z
N MET A 1 -10.78 -61.23 16.27
CA MET A 1 -10.95 -60.77 14.87
C MET A 1 -12.33 -60.17 14.75
N THR A 2 -12.43 -58.83 14.84
CA THR A 2 -13.51 -58.03 14.25
C THR A 2 -13.05 -56.59 14.28
N THR A 3 -13.17 -55.95 13.13
CA THR A 3 -12.43 -54.79 12.66
C THR A 3 -12.99 -53.47 13.17
N SER A 4 -12.09 -52.58 13.58
CA SER A 4 -12.34 -51.15 13.83
C SER A 4 -12.57 -50.46 12.49
N GLU A 5 -13.81 -50.09 12.18
CA GLU A 5 -14.11 -49.12 11.11
C GLU A 5 -14.02 -47.70 11.67
N THR A 6 -12.86 -47.09 11.46
CA THR A 6 -12.66 -45.65 11.54
C THR A 6 -13.37 -44.98 10.36
N ILE A 7 -14.43 -44.23 10.64
CA ILE A 7 -15.02 -43.25 9.72
C ILE A 7 -14.05 -42.07 9.61
N PRO A 8 -13.58 -41.67 8.42
CA PRO A 8 -12.81 -40.45 8.30
C PRO A 8 -13.77 -39.25 8.40
N ILE A 9 -13.69 -38.52 9.51
CA ILE A 9 -14.25 -37.17 9.62
C ILE A 9 -13.36 -36.29 8.75
N ALA A 10 -13.85 -35.91 7.58
CA ALA A 10 -13.22 -34.88 6.77
C ALA A 10 -13.16 -33.58 7.59
N PRO A 11 -12.02 -32.86 7.62
CA PRO A 11 -12.02 -31.52 8.17
C PRO A 11 -12.86 -30.64 7.25
N GLU A 12 -13.93 -30.05 7.79
CA GLU A 12 -14.59 -28.88 7.20
C GLU A 12 -13.58 -27.73 7.20
N ILE A 13 -12.75 -27.68 6.16
CA ILE A 13 -12.02 -26.47 5.81
C ILE A 13 -13.06 -25.60 5.10
N SER A 14 -13.82 -24.83 5.88
CA SER A 14 -14.54 -23.66 5.39
C SER A 14 -13.53 -22.57 5.02
N GLY A 15 -12.67 -22.89 4.04
CA GLY A 15 -12.03 -21.90 3.22
C GLY A 15 -13.13 -21.27 2.40
N GLN A 16 -13.70 -20.19 2.90
CA GLN A 16 -14.20 -19.17 2.00
C GLN A 16 -12.98 -18.75 1.18
N GLU A 17 -12.81 -19.36 0.00
CA GLU A 17 -12.16 -18.65 -1.09
C GLU A 17 -12.92 -17.33 -1.16
N GLU A 18 -12.32 -16.26 -0.65
CA GLU A 18 -12.68 -14.91 -1.06
C GLU A 18 -12.49 -14.92 -2.56
N THR A 19 -13.55 -15.28 -3.28
CA THR A 19 -13.61 -15.27 -4.72
C THR A 19 -13.20 -13.86 -5.10
N LEU A 20 -11.99 -13.71 -5.64
CA LEU A 20 -11.49 -12.47 -6.23
C LEU A 20 -12.65 -11.87 -6.99
N ALA A 21 -13.21 -10.77 -6.48
CA ALA A 21 -14.36 -10.15 -7.12
C ALA A 21 -13.95 -9.93 -8.57
N PRO A 22 -14.67 -10.52 -9.54
CA PRO A 22 -14.23 -10.47 -10.92
C PRO A 22 -14.05 -9.00 -11.30
N LEU A 23 -12.90 -8.69 -11.91
CA LEU A 23 -12.61 -7.40 -12.53
C LEU A 23 -13.58 -7.25 -13.71
N ASP A 24 -14.81 -6.89 -13.38
CA ASP A 24 -15.93 -6.78 -14.28
C ASP A 24 -16.43 -5.33 -14.30
N LEU A 25 -16.95 -4.92 -15.45
CA LEU A 25 -17.53 -3.60 -15.66
C LEU A 25 -18.61 -3.30 -14.61
N ARG A 26 -19.40 -4.31 -14.25
CA ARG A 26 -20.48 -4.17 -13.27
C ARG A 26 -19.96 -3.89 -11.86
N SER A 27 -18.89 -4.55 -11.42
CA SER A 27 -18.35 -4.35 -10.06
C SER A 27 -17.78 -2.94 -9.91
N LEU A 28 -17.01 -2.47 -10.91
CA LEU A 28 -16.48 -1.10 -10.93
C LEU A 28 -17.58 -0.03 -11.01
N PHE A 29 -18.66 -0.32 -11.73
CA PHE A 29 -19.80 0.58 -11.82
C PHE A 29 -20.50 0.74 -10.45
N VAL A 30 -20.79 -0.38 -9.78
CA VAL A 30 -21.43 -0.39 -8.44
C VAL A 30 -20.53 0.26 -7.39
N ALA A 31 -19.21 0.05 -7.47
CA ALA A 31 -18.23 0.70 -6.60
C ALA A 31 -18.08 2.22 -6.85
N GLY A 32 -18.65 2.76 -7.93
CA GLY A 32 -18.61 4.20 -8.21
C GLY A 32 -17.27 4.72 -8.75
N VAL A 33 -16.41 3.84 -9.28
CA VAL A 33 -15.06 4.21 -9.77
C VAL A 33 -15.10 5.12 -11.01
N HIS A 34 -16.24 5.16 -11.71
CA HIS A 34 -16.43 5.96 -12.92
C HIS A 34 -16.58 7.47 -12.66
N PHE A 35 -16.75 7.90 -11.41
CA PHE A 35 -16.89 9.32 -11.08
C PHE A 35 -15.53 10.03 -11.06
N GLY A 36 -15.36 10.97 -11.99
CA GLY A 36 -14.20 11.86 -12.04
C GLY A 36 -14.45 13.22 -11.39
N HIS A 37 -13.50 14.12 -11.60
CA HIS A 37 -13.54 15.49 -11.08
C HIS A 37 -14.47 16.41 -11.89
N PRO A 38 -14.82 17.60 -11.34
CA PRO A 38 -15.53 18.63 -12.10
C PRO A 38 -14.72 19.14 -13.29
N SER A 39 -15.40 19.58 -14.36
CA SER A 39 -14.76 20.03 -15.61
C SER A 39 -13.80 21.21 -15.50
N LYS A 40 -13.68 21.86 -14.34
CA LYS A 40 -12.69 22.92 -14.11
C LYS A 40 -11.30 22.37 -13.73
N ARG A 41 -11.23 21.14 -13.21
CA ARG A 41 -10.00 20.51 -12.69
C ARG A 41 -9.60 19.28 -13.52
N TRP A 42 -9.85 19.30 -14.83
CA TRP A 42 -9.53 18.19 -15.71
C TRP A 42 -8.25 18.49 -16.50
N ASN A 43 -7.47 17.45 -16.78
CA ASN A 43 -6.29 17.54 -17.65
C ASN A 43 -6.70 17.19 -19.09
N PRO A 44 -6.45 18.04 -20.10
CA PRO A 44 -6.80 17.78 -21.50
C PRO A 44 -6.25 16.46 -22.06
N LYS A 45 -5.09 16.00 -21.56
CA LYS A 45 -4.51 14.70 -21.97
C LYS A 45 -5.37 13.50 -21.55
N MET A 46 -6.30 13.68 -20.61
CA MET A 46 -7.22 12.63 -20.18
C MET A 46 -8.45 12.50 -21.07
N ALA A 47 -8.57 13.30 -22.14
CA ALA A 47 -9.73 13.28 -23.04
C ALA A 47 -10.04 11.88 -23.58
N GLU A 48 -9.02 11.07 -23.88
CA GLU A 48 -9.20 9.71 -24.37
C GLU A 48 -9.76 8.74 -23.31
N TYR A 49 -9.56 9.00 -22.01
CA TYR A 49 -10.06 8.15 -20.92
C TYR A 49 -11.42 8.61 -20.38
N ILE A 50 -11.94 9.73 -20.86
CA ILE A 50 -13.23 10.29 -20.46
C ILE A 50 -14.31 9.81 -21.41
N PHE A 51 -15.29 9.07 -20.89
CA PHE A 51 -16.46 8.64 -21.63
C PHE A 51 -17.41 9.80 -21.95
N GLY A 52 -17.58 10.72 -21.00
CA GLY A 52 -18.47 11.86 -21.16
C GLY A 52 -18.58 12.75 -19.94
N LYS A 53 -19.59 13.61 -19.91
CA LYS A 53 -19.88 14.53 -18.80
C LYS A 53 -21.33 14.41 -18.38
N ARG A 54 -21.57 14.22 -17.08
CA ARG A 54 -22.91 14.23 -16.46
C ARG A 54 -22.86 15.00 -15.16
N SER A 55 -23.90 15.79 -14.87
CA SER A 55 -24.04 16.50 -13.58
C SER A 55 -22.80 17.32 -13.16
N ARG A 56 -22.10 17.93 -14.14
CA ARG A 56 -20.87 18.73 -13.99
C ARG A 56 -19.58 17.96 -13.63
N ALA A 57 -19.62 16.63 -13.56
CA ALA A 57 -18.45 15.77 -13.39
C ALA A 57 -18.11 15.01 -14.69
N HIS A 58 -16.83 14.71 -14.88
CA HIS A 58 -16.40 13.80 -15.94
C HIS A 58 -16.69 12.35 -15.53
N ILE A 59 -17.12 11.54 -16.49
CA ILE A 59 -17.28 10.10 -16.34
C ILE A 59 -16.10 9.43 -17.02
N ILE A 60 -15.40 8.57 -16.28
CA ILE A 60 -14.27 7.78 -16.79
C ILE A 60 -14.81 6.56 -17.54
N ASP A 61 -14.18 6.23 -18.67
CA ASP A 61 -14.53 5.02 -19.43
C ASP A 61 -14.04 3.76 -18.71
N LEU A 62 -14.98 3.04 -18.11
CA LEU A 62 -14.70 1.80 -17.38
C LEU A 62 -14.18 0.68 -18.28
N SER A 63 -14.51 0.66 -19.57
CA SER A 63 -14.05 -0.41 -20.49
C SER A 63 -12.53 -0.32 -20.66
N LYS A 64 -12.03 0.90 -20.79
CA LYS A 64 -10.60 1.20 -20.81
C LYS A 64 -9.97 0.89 -19.46
N THR A 65 -10.61 1.28 -18.35
CA THR A 65 -10.14 0.97 -17.00
C THR A 65 -9.95 -0.52 -16.77
N VAL A 66 -10.91 -1.38 -17.16
CA VAL A 66 -10.78 -2.84 -17.02
C VAL A 66 -9.58 -3.38 -17.81
N THR A 67 -9.41 -2.91 -19.04
CA THR A 67 -8.30 -3.33 -19.90
C THR A 67 -6.95 -2.93 -19.30
N MET A 68 -6.82 -1.68 -18.86
CA MET A 68 -5.58 -1.17 -18.26
C MET A 68 -5.30 -1.79 -16.89
N LEU A 69 -6.31 -2.05 -16.08
CA LEU A 69 -6.16 -2.76 -14.80
C LEU A 69 -5.64 -4.17 -15.00
N LYS A 70 -6.09 -4.87 -16.05
CA LYS A 70 -5.56 -6.18 -16.40
C LYS A 70 -4.09 -6.10 -16.78
N THR A 71 -3.71 -5.18 -17.68
CA THR A 71 -2.30 -4.97 -18.04
C THR A 71 -1.43 -4.61 -16.83
N ALA A 72 -1.94 -3.76 -15.94
CA ALA A 72 -1.22 -3.37 -14.72
C ALA A 72 -1.06 -4.56 -13.76
N LYS A 73 -2.10 -5.39 -13.60
CA LYS A 73 -2.02 -6.62 -12.80
C LYS A 73 -0.95 -7.55 -13.36
N ASP A 74 -0.98 -7.83 -14.66
CA ASP A 74 -0.04 -8.74 -15.33
C ASP A 74 1.42 -8.23 -15.16
N PHE A 75 1.63 -6.91 -15.26
CA PHE A 75 2.93 -6.27 -15.05
C PHE A 75 3.45 -6.41 -13.61
N VAL A 76 2.58 -6.19 -12.61
CA VAL A 76 2.95 -6.35 -11.19
C VAL A 76 3.26 -7.82 -10.89
N GLU A 77 2.45 -8.74 -11.40
CA GLU A 77 2.64 -10.19 -11.23
C GLU A 77 3.98 -10.64 -11.82
N GLU A 78 4.36 -10.14 -13.00
CA GLU A 78 5.65 -10.43 -13.61
C GLU A 78 6.82 -10.00 -12.71
N ILE A 79 6.77 -8.80 -12.13
CA ILE A 79 7.88 -8.27 -11.32
C ILE A 79 7.96 -8.98 -9.97
N VAL A 80 6.82 -9.21 -9.31
CA VAL A 80 6.77 -9.93 -8.05
C VAL A 80 7.23 -11.38 -8.22
N SER A 81 6.88 -12.03 -9.34
CA SER A 81 7.36 -13.40 -9.65
C SER A 81 8.89 -13.50 -9.78
N LYS A 82 9.55 -12.39 -10.14
CA LYS A 82 11.02 -12.27 -10.22
C LYS A 82 11.67 -11.90 -8.87
N GLY A 83 10.91 -11.81 -7.79
CA GLY A 83 11.37 -11.36 -6.48
C GLY A 83 11.58 -9.84 -6.39
N GLY A 84 10.91 -9.09 -7.26
CA GLY A 84 10.86 -7.63 -7.19
C GLY A 84 9.95 -7.15 -6.07
N GLU A 85 10.34 -6.04 -5.45
CA GLU A 85 9.57 -5.42 -4.38
C GLU A 85 8.65 -4.31 -4.91
N CYS A 86 7.44 -4.27 -4.36
CA CYS A 86 6.44 -3.25 -4.66
C CYS A 86 6.30 -2.29 -3.47
N LEU A 87 6.31 -1.00 -3.77
CA LEU A 87 6.05 0.06 -2.79
C LEU A 87 4.72 0.74 -3.10
N MET A 88 3.78 0.65 -2.16
CA MET A 88 2.45 1.26 -2.26
C MET A 88 2.45 2.65 -1.62
N VAL A 89 1.96 3.65 -2.34
CA VAL A 89 1.99 5.06 -1.93
C VAL A 89 0.58 5.63 -1.98
N GLY A 90 0.13 6.17 -0.85
CA GLY A 90 -1.13 6.89 -0.79
C GLY A 90 -1.18 7.77 0.44
N THR A 91 -0.88 9.06 0.27
CA THR A 91 -0.84 10.03 1.37
C THR A 91 -2.20 10.65 1.65
N LYS A 92 -3.15 10.48 0.73
CA LYS A 92 -4.50 11.00 0.84
C LYS A 92 -5.27 10.35 1.98
N ALA A 93 -5.96 11.14 2.81
CA ALA A 93 -6.70 10.66 3.98
C ALA A 93 -7.65 9.48 3.67
N GLN A 94 -8.30 9.47 2.50
CA GLN A 94 -9.16 8.35 2.08
C GLN A 94 -8.37 7.09 1.69
N ALA A 95 -7.10 7.23 1.30
CA ALA A 95 -6.23 6.15 0.86
C ALA A 95 -5.34 5.59 1.98
N GLN A 96 -5.01 6.39 3.01
CA GLN A 96 -4.01 5.99 4.02
C GLN A 96 -4.35 4.67 4.72
N GLY A 97 -5.62 4.49 5.08
CA GLY A 97 -6.10 3.27 5.75
C GLY A 97 -6.09 2.07 4.80
N ALA A 98 -6.66 2.25 3.60
CA ALA A 98 -6.76 1.19 2.60
C ALA A 98 -5.38 0.69 2.13
N ILE A 99 -4.44 1.61 1.87
CA ILE A 99 -3.07 1.24 1.44
C ILE A 99 -2.35 0.48 2.54
N LYS A 100 -2.43 0.94 3.79
CA LYS A 100 -1.81 0.24 4.92
C LYS A 100 -2.39 -1.16 5.08
N GLU A 101 -3.71 -1.28 5.14
CA GLU A 101 -4.38 -2.58 5.34
C GLU A 101 -4.04 -3.58 4.22
N GLN A 102 -4.03 -3.14 2.96
CA GLN A 102 -3.73 -4.02 1.83
C GLN A 102 -2.24 -4.38 1.78
N ALA A 103 -1.35 -3.44 2.07
CA ALA A 103 0.08 -3.69 2.13
C ALA A 103 0.43 -4.67 3.25
N ASP A 104 -0.16 -4.51 4.44
CA ASP A 104 0.03 -5.41 5.58
C ASP A 104 -0.47 -6.84 5.26
N LYS A 105 -1.59 -6.97 4.53
CA LYS A 105 -2.13 -8.29 4.10
C LYS A 105 -1.21 -9.05 3.15
N VAL A 106 -0.58 -8.33 2.22
CA VAL A 106 0.28 -8.95 1.19
C VAL A 106 1.76 -8.94 1.55
N GLY A 107 2.14 -8.34 2.68
CA GLY A 107 3.53 -8.14 3.07
C GLY A 107 4.30 -7.17 2.16
N ALA A 108 3.60 -6.24 1.52
CA ALA A 108 4.23 -5.21 0.69
C ALA A 108 4.62 -3.98 1.53
N MET A 109 5.61 -3.24 1.04
CA MET A 109 6.01 -1.98 1.64
C MET A 109 5.02 -0.87 1.30
N TYR A 110 4.85 0.10 2.21
CA TYR A 110 3.92 1.20 2.00
C TYR A 110 4.37 2.54 2.58
N ILE A 111 3.85 3.62 1.98
CA ILE A 111 3.92 4.99 2.47
C ILE A 111 2.50 5.55 2.50
N ASN A 112 1.95 5.69 3.70
CA ASN A 112 0.59 6.21 3.90
C ASN A 112 0.53 7.62 4.49
N GLN A 113 1.64 8.16 5.00
CA GLN A 113 1.66 9.48 5.65
C GLN A 113 2.11 10.58 4.70
N ARG A 114 3.42 10.76 4.55
CA ARG A 114 4.00 11.77 3.68
C ARG A 114 5.18 11.16 2.95
N TRP A 115 5.19 11.33 1.64
CA TRP A 115 6.37 11.07 0.83
C TRP A 115 7.42 12.15 1.11
N LEU A 116 8.55 11.76 1.70
CA LEU A 116 9.66 12.69 1.91
C LEU A 116 10.47 12.78 0.62
N GLY A 117 10.74 14.00 0.19
CA GLY A 117 11.65 14.23 -0.94
C GLY A 117 12.99 13.55 -0.69
N GLY A 118 13.49 12.83 -1.69
CA GLY A 118 14.72 12.06 -1.55
C GLY A 118 14.53 10.59 -1.18
N MET A 119 13.30 10.09 -0.92
CA MET A 119 13.04 8.67 -0.61
C MET A 119 13.62 7.70 -1.65
N MET A 120 13.52 8.03 -2.94
CA MET A 120 14.12 7.21 -4.01
C MET A 120 15.45 7.77 -4.54
N THR A 121 15.57 9.09 -4.63
CA THR A 121 16.74 9.74 -5.27
C THR A 121 17.95 9.88 -4.33
N ASN A 122 17.70 9.92 -3.01
CA ASN A 122 18.74 9.97 -1.97
C ASN A 122 18.50 8.84 -0.96
N PHE A 123 18.45 7.61 -1.47
CA PHE A 123 18.16 6.43 -0.67
C PHE A 123 19.17 6.22 0.46
N GLN A 124 20.46 6.51 0.25
CA GLN A 124 21.50 6.37 1.28
C GLN A 124 21.19 7.16 2.55
N THR A 125 20.70 8.40 2.42
CA THR A 125 20.34 9.22 3.59
C THR A 125 19.09 8.68 4.29
N ILE A 126 18.16 8.14 3.51
CA ILE A 126 16.89 7.61 4.02
C ILE A 126 17.12 6.27 4.72
N GLN A 127 17.99 5.42 4.17
CA GLN A 127 18.45 4.19 4.78
C GLN A 127 19.09 4.45 6.14
N ALA A 128 19.99 5.43 6.25
CA ALA A 128 20.58 5.82 7.54
C ALA A 128 19.51 6.28 8.57
N ARG A 129 18.39 6.86 8.13
CA ARG A 129 17.26 7.22 9.00
C ARG A 129 16.44 6.01 9.43
N ILE A 130 16.28 5.01 8.56
CA ILE A 130 15.63 3.74 8.87
C ILE A 130 16.48 2.95 9.86
N GLU A 131 17.79 2.84 9.63
CA GLU A 131 18.73 2.20 10.56
C GLU A 131 18.71 2.88 11.94
N ARG A 132 18.64 4.21 11.97
CA ARG A 132 18.47 4.97 13.22
C ARG A 132 17.16 4.61 13.95
N LEU A 133 16.07 4.42 13.23
CA LEU A 133 14.79 3.99 13.80
C LEU A 133 14.91 2.59 14.40
N VAL A 134 15.46 1.63 13.65
CA VAL A 134 15.66 0.25 14.12
C VAL A 134 16.55 0.23 15.36
N TYR A 135 17.66 0.97 15.35
CA TYR A 135 18.54 1.12 16.52
C TYR A 135 17.81 1.65 17.75
N LEU A 136 16.98 2.68 17.58
CA LEU A 136 16.23 3.26 18.70
C LEU A 136 15.20 2.28 19.26
N GLU A 137 14.43 1.59 18.41
CA GLU A 137 13.46 0.59 18.83
C GLU A 137 14.12 -0.56 19.61
N ASP A 138 15.24 -1.06 19.09
CA ASP A 138 16.05 -2.09 19.73
C ASP A 138 16.56 -1.65 21.10
N ALA A 139 17.05 -0.42 21.20
CA ALA A 139 17.63 0.10 22.41
C ALA A 139 16.55 0.42 23.47
N PHE A 140 15.33 0.76 23.06
CA PHE A 140 14.15 0.83 23.93
C PHE A 140 13.69 -0.56 24.38
N ALA A 141 13.67 -1.56 23.49
CA ALA A 141 13.26 -2.93 23.82
C ALA A 141 14.22 -3.62 24.79
N LYS A 142 15.53 -3.33 24.68
CA LYS A 142 16.59 -3.90 25.53
C LYS A 142 16.82 -3.09 26.82
N ASP A 143 15.99 -2.07 27.10
CA ASP A 143 16.19 -1.09 28.19
C ASP A 143 17.62 -0.52 28.27
N THR A 144 18.35 -0.53 27.15
CA THR A 144 19.78 -0.17 27.10
C THR A 144 19.96 1.34 27.06
N ILE A 145 18.93 2.07 26.60
CA ILE A 145 18.89 3.53 26.74
C ILE A 145 18.63 3.88 28.21
N VAL A 146 19.71 3.99 28.97
CA VAL A 146 19.70 4.72 30.25
C VAL A 146 19.60 6.21 29.90
N ALA A 147 18.41 6.68 29.55
CA ALA A 147 18.15 8.11 29.46
C ALA A 147 18.50 8.72 30.83
N GLN A 148 19.53 9.56 30.88
CA GLN A 148 20.02 10.08 32.15
C GLN A 148 18.97 10.97 32.81
N THR A 149 18.06 11.54 32.01
CA THR A 149 16.94 12.36 32.47
C THR A 149 15.61 11.96 31.82
N LYS A 150 14.49 12.18 32.54
CA LYS A 150 13.12 11.99 32.01
C LYS A 150 12.88 12.80 30.72
N ARG A 151 13.52 13.96 30.60
CA ARG A 151 13.41 14.82 29.42
C ARG A 151 14.03 14.17 28.18
N GLU A 152 15.20 13.57 28.30
CA GLU A 152 15.85 12.86 27.20
C GLU A 152 15.06 11.64 26.77
N SER A 153 14.51 10.88 27.73
CA SER A 153 13.64 9.74 27.44
C SER A 153 12.42 10.17 26.61
N LEU A 154 11.76 11.27 27.00
CA LEU A 154 10.62 11.82 26.26
C LEU A 154 11.02 12.28 24.84
N MET A 155 12.18 12.92 24.69
CA MET A 155 12.66 13.35 23.38
C MET A 155 12.95 12.16 22.45
N LEU A 156 13.56 11.10 22.97
CA LEU A 156 13.85 9.89 22.22
C LEU A 156 12.56 9.13 21.85
N ALA A 157 11.59 9.06 22.76
CA ALA A 157 10.28 8.48 22.49
C ALA A 157 9.55 9.24 21.38
N ALA A 158 9.57 10.58 21.42
CA ALA A 158 8.99 11.41 20.37
C ALA A 158 9.74 11.28 19.03
N GLU A 159 11.06 11.08 19.06
CA GLU A 159 11.85 10.79 17.85
C GLU A 159 11.41 9.46 17.22
N VAL A 160 11.27 8.39 18.03
CA VAL A 160 10.80 7.08 17.58
C VAL A 160 9.40 7.16 17.00
N GLU A 161 8.45 7.80 17.70
CA GLU A 161 7.07 7.96 17.21
C GLU A 161 7.05 8.68 15.86
N ARG A 162 7.82 9.77 15.74
CA ARG A 162 7.94 10.52 14.49
C ARG A 162 8.53 9.68 13.36
N LEU A 163 9.61 8.96 13.63
CA LEU A 163 10.26 8.11 12.63
C LEU A 163 9.36 6.96 12.21
N ASN A 164 8.69 6.29 13.16
CA ASN A 164 7.72 5.22 12.88
C ASN A 164 6.57 5.69 12.01
N LYS A 165 6.07 6.91 12.24
CA LYS A 165 5.02 7.50 11.43
C LYS A 165 5.39 7.60 9.95
N PHE A 166 6.65 7.89 9.62
CA PHE A 166 7.08 8.07 8.22
C PHE A 166 7.71 6.83 7.59
N PHE A 167 8.52 6.10 8.36
CA PHE A 167 9.35 5.01 7.87
C PHE A 167 8.79 3.63 8.22
N GLY A 168 7.71 3.55 9.01
CA GLY A 168 7.15 2.29 9.49
C GLY A 168 6.86 1.26 8.40
N GLY A 169 6.30 1.70 7.28
CA GLY A 169 5.97 0.82 6.15
C GLY A 169 7.13 0.54 5.18
N ILE A 170 8.32 1.12 5.42
CA ILE A 170 9.54 0.89 4.61
C ILE A 170 10.73 0.47 5.48
N LYS A 171 10.46 -0.06 6.68
CA LYS A 171 11.51 -0.52 7.61
C LYS A 171 12.36 -1.65 7.04
N GLU A 172 11.70 -2.56 6.31
CA GLU A 172 12.31 -3.74 5.70
C GLU A 172 12.92 -3.44 4.32
N MET A 173 12.96 -2.16 3.91
CA MET A 173 13.46 -1.75 2.61
C MET A 173 15.00 -1.76 2.58
N GLU A 174 15.57 -2.85 2.07
CA GLU A 174 17.03 -2.95 1.87
C GLU A 174 17.50 -2.39 0.53
N LYS A 175 16.64 -2.48 -0.49
CA LYS A 175 16.91 -2.06 -1.87
C LYS A 175 15.80 -1.15 -2.39
N LEU A 176 16.08 -0.47 -3.50
CA LEU A 176 15.07 0.34 -4.16
C LEU A 176 13.95 -0.56 -4.73
N PRO A 177 12.67 -0.16 -4.56
CA PRO A 177 11.55 -0.91 -5.10
C PRO A 177 11.59 -0.90 -6.64
N GLN A 178 11.15 -1.99 -7.25
CA GLN A 178 11.08 -2.12 -8.70
C GLN A 178 9.76 -1.61 -9.27
N VAL A 179 8.71 -1.58 -8.43
CA VAL A 179 7.37 -1.10 -8.80
C VAL A 179 6.85 -0.13 -7.76
N LEU A 180 6.17 0.90 -8.24
CA LEU A 180 5.42 1.84 -7.43
C LEU A 180 3.95 1.74 -7.77
N PHE A 181 3.13 1.60 -6.74
CA PHE A 181 1.68 1.76 -6.84
C PHE A 181 1.30 3.08 -6.18
N ILE A 182 0.90 4.09 -6.95
CA ILE A 182 0.64 5.44 -6.44
C ILE A 182 -0.86 5.74 -6.55
N VAL A 183 -1.44 6.19 -5.44
CA VAL A 183 -2.82 6.70 -5.40
C VAL A 183 -2.81 8.21 -5.46
N ASP A 184 -3.42 8.76 -6.51
CA ASP A 184 -3.46 10.20 -6.80
C ASP A 184 -2.07 10.74 -7.19
N ILE A 185 -1.92 11.35 -8.37
CA ILE A 185 -0.61 11.82 -8.88
C ILE A 185 -0.46 13.33 -8.67
N GLU A 186 -1.55 14.06 -8.48
CA GLU A 186 -1.50 15.51 -8.30
C GLU A 186 -1.06 15.90 -6.88
N LYS A 187 -1.36 15.04 -5.90
CA LYS A 187 -1.08 15.31 -4.50
C LYS A 187 0.24 14.70 -4.02
N GLU A 188 0.68 13.61 -4.62
CA GLU A 188 1.88 12.83 -4.30
C GLU A 188 3.12 13.34 -5.04
#